data_AF-A0A951DGB8-F1
#
_entry.id   AF-A0A951DGB8-F1
#
_cell.length_a   1.000
_cell.length_b   1.000
_cell.length_c   1.000
_cell.angle_alpha   90.00
_cell.angle_beta   90.00
_cell.angle_gamma   90.00
#
_symmetry.space_group_name_H-M   'P 1'
#
loop_
_entity.id
_entity.type
_entity.pdbx_description
1 polymer ?
#
loop_
_entity_poly.entity_id
_entity_poly.type
_entity_poly.pdbx_seq_one_letter_code
_entity_poly.pdbx_strand_id
1 'polypeptide(L)'
;MTCPRLEETSALFDGALGDDAAAAARAHVDGCAECRAFDAHMRRVRDALREPVAFAAAPAPRALWRRRIAIPLPVALLLFALLVALLLPRRAARETGAFDGFDAGRAPVVVVRSRGAR
;
A
#
# COMPACT_ATOMS: atom_id res chain seq x y z
N MET A 1 20.89 28.69 9.16
CA MET A 1 21.93 27.77 8.65
C MET A 1 22.20 28.18 7.22
N THR A 2 23.42 28.63 6.95
CA THR A 2 23.82 29.28 5.68
C THR A 2 25.11 28.67 5.13
N CYS A 3 25.60 27.58 5.73
CA CYS A 3 26.76 26.85 5.22
C CYS A 3 26.49 26.31 3.79
N PRO A 4 27.37 26.58 2.81
CA PRO A 4 27.18 26.11 1.44
C PRO A 4 27.30 24.60 1.27
N ARG A 5 27.89 23.89 2.25
CA ARG A 5 28.06 22.41 2.23
C ARG A 5 26.98 21.68 3.04
N LEU A 6 25.85 22.35 3.29
CA LEU A 6 24.74 21.75 4.05
C LEU A 6 24.17 20.51 3.34
N GLU A 7 24.03 20.55 2.00
CA GLU A 7 23.52 19.42 1.22
C GLU A 7 24.42 18.19 1.33
N GLU A 8 25.74 18.35 1.21
CA GLU A 8 26.70 17.26 1.39
C GLU A 8 26.65 16.69 2.81
N THR A 9 26.46 17.57 3.81
CA THR A 9 26.31 17.16 5.20
C THR A 9 25.02 16.34 5.40
N SER A 10 23.92 16.70 4.73
CA SER A 10 22.69 15.90 4.72
C SER A 10 22.91 14.54 4.08
N ALA A 11 23.56 14.49 2.91
CA ALA A 11 23.87 13.24 2.23
C ALA A 11 24.76 12.30 3.07
N LEU A 12 25.66 12.87 3.89
CA LEU A 12 26.44 12.12 4.88
C LEU A 12 25.54 11.42 5.92
N PHE A 13 24.49 12.09 6.41
CA PHE A 13 23.54 11.50 7.36
C PHE A 13 22.70 10.38 6.75
N ASP A 14 22.31 10.53 5.50
CA ASP A 14 21.53 9.55 4.76
C ASP A 14 22.36 8.33 4.32
N GLY A 15 23.69 8.36 4.53
CA GLY A 15 24.60 7.31 4.07
C GLY A 15 24.73 7.25 2.56
N ALA A 16 24.40 8.34 1.86
CA ALA A 16 24.37 8.41 0.40
C ALA A 16 25.74 8.77 -0.23
N LEU A 17 26.75 9.03 0.60
CA LEU A 17 28.11 9.35 0.15
C LEU A 17 28.99 8.10 0.12
N GLY A 18 29.83 7.97 -0.91
CA GLY A 18 30.94 7.02 -0.90
C GLY A 18 32.01 7.37 0.13
N ASP A 19 32.90 6.43 0.44
CA ASP A 19 33.84 6.54 1.57
C ASP A 19 34.70 7.81 1.56
N ASP A 20 35.28 8.17 0.41
CA ASP A 20 36.13 9.37 0.27
C ASP A 20 35.32 10.66 0.47
N ALA A 21 34.13 10.74 -0.12
CA ALA A 21 33.23 11.88 0.04
C ALA A 21 32.71 11.99 1.49
N ALA A 22 32.44 10.85 2.13
CA ALA A 22 32.06 10.80 3.53
C ALA A 22 33.19 11.28 4.45
N ALA A 23 34.44 10.90 4.17
CA ALA A 23 35.59 11.38 4.92
C ALA A 23 35.77 12.90 4.79
N ALA A 24 35.65 13.44 3.57
CA ALA A 24 35.72 14.89 3.33
C ALA A 24 34.58 15.66 4.02
N ALA A 25 33.36 15.14 3.96
CA ALA A 25 32.20 15.73 4.64
C ALA A 25 32.37 15.72 6.17
N ARG A 26 32.90 14.63 6.76
CA ARG A 26 33.21 14.57 8.20
C ARG A 26 34.25 15.63 8.60
N ALA A 27 35.33 15.76 7.83
CA ALA A 27 36.35 16.78 8.08
C ALA A 27 35.75 18.21 8.03
N HIS A 28 34.79 18.46 7.13
CA HIS A 28 34.07 19.73 7.10
C HIS A 28 33.18 19.94 8.33
N VAL A 29 32.42 18.92 8.74
CA VAL A 29 31.61 18.96 9.97
C VAL A 29 32.49 19.30 11.15
N ASP A 30 33.66 18.68 11.29
CA ASP A 30 34.58 18.95 12.40
C ASP A 30 35.09 20.42 12.41
N GLY A 31 35.26 21.04 11.24
CA GLY A 31 35.69 22.43 11.10
C GLY A 31 34.58 23.49 11.22
N CYS A 32 33.36 23.20 10.78
CA CYS A 32 32.29 24.20 10.66
C CYS A 32 31.32 24.20 11.86
N ALA A 33 31.23 25.33 12.58
CA ALA A 33 30.37 25.45 13.75
C ALA A 33 28.87 25.20 13.47
N GLU A 34 28.36 25.67 12.32
CA GLU A 34 26.96 25.43 11.94
C GLU A 34 26.69 23.94 11.67
N CYS A 35 27.58 23.26 10.93
CA CYS A 35 27.44 21.84 10.63
C CYS A 35 27.62 20.97 11.88
N ARG A 36 28.49 21.35 12.83
CA ARG A 36 28.55 20.68 14.15
C ARG A 36 27.25 20.80 14.93
N ALA A 37 26.65 21.98 14.95
CA ALA A 37 25.38 22.19 15.64
C ALA A 37 24.25 21.37 15.00
N PHE A 38 24.23 21.28 13.66
CA PHE A 38 23.32 20.42 12.92
C PHE A 38 23.55 18.94 13.21
N ASP A 39 24.80 18.44 13.19
CA ASP A 39 25.13 17.05 13.51
C ASP A 39 24.71 16.69 14.94
N ALA A 40 25.01 17.55 15.91
CA ALA A 40 24.59 17.35 17.28
C ALA A 40 23.05 17.31 17.42
N HIS A 41 22.32 18.14 16.66
CA HIS A 41 20.86 18.10 16.65
C HIS A 41 20.32 16.79 16.05
N MET A 42 20.85 16.37 14.90
CA MET A 42 20.43 15.13 14.23
C MET A 42 20.73 13.88 15.05
N ARG A 43 21.86 13.85 15.77
CA ARG A 43 22.18 12.77 16.73
C ARG A 43 21.16 12.71 17.85
N ARG A 44 20.81 13.85 18.47
CA ARG A 44 19.76 13.89 19.51
C ARG A 44 18.41 13.38 19.02
N VAL A 45 17.99 13.77 17.81
CA VAL A 45 16.74 13.26 17.21
C VAL A 45 16.81 11.75 17.01
N ARG A 46 17.92 11.24 16.48
CA ARG A 46 18.12 9.80 16.28
C ARG A 46 18.11 9.04 17.60
N ASP A 47 18.76 9.56 18.62
CA ASP A 47 18.80 8.95 19.94
C ASP A 47 17.40 8.95 20.59
N ALA A 48 16.64 10.03 20.45
CA ALA A 48 15.25 10.09 20.91
C ALA A 48 14.32 9.10 20.16
N LEU A 49 14.58 8.85 18.87
CA LEU A 49 13.86 7.84 18.10
C LEU A 49 14.29 6.40 18.41
N ARG A 50 15.54 6.21 18.85
CA ARG A 50 16.08 4.92 19.29
C ARG A 50 15.68 4.57 20.70
N GLU A 51 15.49 5.57 21.54
CA GLU A 51 14.90 5.37 22.87
C GLU A 51 13.65 4.54 22.65
N PRO A 52 13.54 3.36 23.27
CA PRO A 52 12.41 2.49 23.04
C PRO A 52 11.19 3.32 23.42
N VAL A 53 10.46 3.78 22.39
CA VAL A 53 9.14 4.34 22.59
C VAL A 53 8.46 3.25 23.37
N ALA A 54 8.22 3.52 24.66
CA ALA A 54 7.44 2.64 25.50
C ALA A 54 6.05 2.72 24.89
N PHE A 55 5.85 1.96 23.81
CA PHE A 55 4.55 1.62 23.29
C PHE A 55 3.91 0.98 24.49
N ALA A 56 3.07 1.75 25.19
CA ALA A 56 2.30 1.30 26.32
C ALA A 56 1.79 -0.09 25.93
N ALA A 57 2.33 -1.11 26.61
CA ALA A 57 2.44 -2.47 26.07
C ALA A 57 1.16 -2.79 25.30
N ALA A 58 1.26 -2.83 23.96
CA ALA A 58 0.09 -3.09 23.15
C ALA A 58 -0.56 -4.34 23.73
N PRO A 59 -1.85 -4.31 24.09
CA PRO A 59 -2.47 -5.42 24.82
C PRO A 59 -2.15 -6.69 24.04
N ALA A 60 -1.55 -7.67 24.73
CA ALA A 60 -1.02 -8.86 24.09
C ALA A 60 -2.05 -9.38 23.08
N PRO A 61 -1.66 -9.72 21.83
CA PRO A 61 -2.61 -10.04 20.77
C PRO A 61 -3.61 -11.15 21.17
N ARG A 62 -3.24 -11.99 22.14
CA ARG A 62 -4.11 -13.01 22.74
C ARG A 62 -5.35 -12.46 23.44
N ALA A 63 -5.34 -11.22 23.95
CA ALA A 63 -6.49 -10.58 24.56
C ALA A 63 -7.59 -10.27 23.53
N LEU A 64 -7.22 -9.95 22.29
CA LEU A 64 -8.18 -9.71 21.21
C LEU A 64 -8.80 -11.01 20.67
N TRP A 65 -8.02 -12.10 20.63
CA TRP A 65 -8.51 -13.42 20.18
C TRP A 65 -9.40 -14.14 21.21
N ARG A 66 -9.27 -13.80 22.50
CA ARG A 66 -10.10 -14.40 23.56
C ARG A 66 -11.51 -13.83 23.62
N ARG A 67 -11.76 -12.71 22.95
CA ARG A 67 -13.11 -12.23 22.69
C ARG A 67 -13.67 -13.10 21.56
N ARG A 68 -14.06 -14.34 21.90
CA ARG A 68 -14.77 -15.26 21.01
C ARG A 68 -15.87 -14.44 20.35
N ILE A 69 -15.69 -14.13 19.07
CA ILE A 69 -16.76 -13.58 18.25
C ILE A 69 -17.76 -14.72 18.16
N ALA A 70 -18.71 -14.75 19.08
CA ALA A 70 -19.84 -15.65 19.03
C ALA A 70 -20.72 -15.16 17.89
N ILE A 71 -20.33 -15.49 16.65
CA ILE A 71 -21.18 -15.26 15.50
C ILE A 71 -22.40 -16.14 15.74
N PRO A 72 -23.61 -15.56 15.91
CA PRO A 72 -24.79 -16.38 16.08
C PRO A 72 -24.94 -17.26 14.84
N LEU A 73 -25.25 -18.54 15.04
CA LEU A 73 -25.42 -19.54 13.99
C LEU A 73 -26.16 -19.01 12.73
N PRO A 74 -27.28 -18.24 12.84
CA PRO A 74 -27.94 -17.71 11.64
C PRO A 74 -27.05 -16.79 10.80
N VAL A 75 -26.22 -15.95 11.41
CA VAL A 75 -25.32 -15.03 10.69
C VAL A 75 -24.22 -15.81 9.98
N ALA A 76 -23.66 -16.85 10.62
CA ALA A 76 -22.66 -17.70 10.02
C ALA A 76 -23.20 -18.44 8.78
N LEU A 77 -24.44 -18.96 8.86
CA LEU A 77 -25.12 -19.61 7.73
C LEU A 77 -25.39 -18.63 6.58
N LEU A 78 -25.78 -17.39 6.89
CA LEU A 78 -26.03 -16.35 5.90
C LEU A 78 -24.74 -15.98 5.14
N LEU A 79 -23.64 -15.78 5.85
CA LEU A 79 -22.34 -15.49 5.25
C LEU A 79 -21.84 -16.66 4.40
N PHE A 80 -22.04 -17.90 4.86
CA PHE A 80 -21.67 -19.10 4.11
C PHE A 80 -22.50 -19.22 2.82
N ALA A 81 -23.82 -19.03 2.89
CA ALA A 81 -24.70 -19.06 1.72
C ALA A 81 -24.34 -17.97 0.69
N LEU A 82 -24.02 -16.77 1.17
CA LEU A 82 -23.55 -15.67 0.32
C LEU A 82 -22.24 -16.02 -0.39
N LEU A 83 -21.27 -16.58 0.36
CA LEU A 83 -19.99 -17.00 -0.19
C LEU A 83 -20.18 -18.09 -1.26
N VAL A 84 -21.02 -19.09 -0.98
CA VAL A 84 -21.36 -20.16 -1.92
C VAL A 84 -22.04 -19.57 -3.17
N ALA A 85 -22.97 -18.64 -3.03
CA ALA A 85 -23.63 -17.98 -4.17
C ALA A 85 -22.64 -17.15 -5.02
N LEU A 86 -21.63 -16.54 -4.40
CA LEU A 86 -20.55 -15.81 -5.09
C LEU A 86 -19.54 -16.73 -5.79
N LEU A 87 -19.21 -17.86 -5.16
CA LEU A 87 -18.22 -18.82 -5.67
C LEU A 87 -18.81 -19.83 -6.65
N LEU A 88 -20.12 -20.06 -6.61
CA LEU A 88 -20.81 -20.80 -7.64
C LEU A 88 -20.66 -20.00 -8.94
N PRO A 89 -19.91 -20.51 -9.94
CA PRO A 89 -19.79 -19.85 -11.22
C PRO A 89 -21.22 -19.66 -11.74
N ARG A 90 -21.54 -18.47 -12.26
CA ARG A 90 -22.80 -18.11 -12.93
C ARG A 90 -23.05 -18.94 -14.20
N ARG A 91 -22.87 -20.26 -14.13
CA ARG A 91 -23.10 -21.22 -15.21
C ARG A 91 -24.56 -21.28 -15.61
N ALA A 92 -25.48 -20.87 -14.74
CA ALA A 92 -26.92 -20.87 -15.04
C ALA A 92 -27.40 -19.70 -15.93
N ALA A 93 -26.56 -18.70 -16.23
CA ALA A 93 -26.98 -17.58 -17.10
C ALA A 93 -26.88 -17.87 -18.61
N ARG A 94 -26.64 -19.12 -19.03
CA ARG A 94 -26.52 -19.51 -20.44
C ARG A 94 -27.71 -20.26 -21.03
N GLU A 95 -28.71 -20.65 -20.23
CA GLU A 95 -29.82 -21.50 -20.73
C GLU A 95 -31.15 -20.79 -20.95
N THR A 96 -31.31 -19.53 -20.54
CA THR A 96 -32.43 -18.70 -21.04
C THR A 96 -31.97 -17.90 -22.24
N GLY A 97 -31.94 -18.57 -23.39
CA GLY A 97 -31.99 -17.91 -24.69
C GLY A 97 -33.32 -17.17 -24.82
N ALA A 98 -33.38 -15.95 -24.29
CA ALA A 98 -34.43 -14.97 -24.53
C ALA A 98 -33.96 -13.60 -24.02
N PHE A 99 -32.87 -13.10 -24.61
CA PHE A 99 -32.65 -11.65 -24.68
C PHE A 99 -32.76 -11.27 -26.15
N ASP A 100 -34.01 -11.12 -26.59
CA ASP A 100 -34.30 -10.26 -27.73
C ASP A 100 -33.77 -8.86 -27.37
N GLY A 101 -32.90 -8.36 -28.25
CA GLY A 101 -32.19 -7.12 -28.05
C GLY A 101 -33.14 -5.94 -27.88
N PHE A 102 -32.85 -5.10 -26.88
CA PHE A 102 -33.29 -3.72 -26.88
C PHE A 102 -32.03 -2.84 -26.89
N ASP A 103 -31.46 -2.66 -28.08
CA ASP A 103 -30.40 -1.69 -28.31
C ASP A 103 -31.05 -0.34 -28.64
N ALA A 104 -31.32 0.44 -27.60
CA ALA A 104 -31.79 1.81 -27.75
C ALA A 104 -30.62 2.70 -28.18
N GLY A 105 -30.25 2.66 -29.47
CA GLY A 105 -29.33 3.67 -30.01
C GLY A 105 -28.55 3.36 -31.28
N ARG A 106 -28.57 2.14 -31.82
CA ARG A 106 -27.90 1.85 -33.10
C ARG A 106 -28.80 1.12 -34.08
N ALA A 107 -28.88 1.69 -35.28
CA ALA A 107 -29.67 1.17 -36.39
C ALA A 107 -29.35 -0.31 -36.69
N PRO A 108 -30.36 -1.17 -36.89
CA PRO A 108 -30.14 -2.58 -37.16
C PRO A 108 -29.51 -2.76 -38.56
N VAL A 109 -28.28 -3.26 -38.59
CA VAL A 109 -27.64 -3.69 -39.83
C VAL A 109 -28.10 -5.12 -40.11
N VAL A 110 -29.06 -5.26 -41.03
CA VAL A 110 -29.50 -6.57 -41.53
C VAL A 110 -28.47 -7.08 -42.53
N VAL A 111 -27.65 -8.04 -42.11
CA VAL A 111 -26.73 -8.75 -43.01
C VAL A 111 -27.51 -9.84 -43.76
N VAL A 112 -27.93 -9.53 -44.99
CA VAL A 112 -28.52 -10.52 -45.90
C VAL A 112 -27.40 -11.36 -46.51
N ARG A 113 -27.29 -12.63 -46.09
CA ARG A 113 -26.46 -13.62 -46.78
C ARG A 113 -27.18 -14.10 -48.04
N SER A 114 -26.73 -13.64 -49.21
CA SER A 114 -27.13 -14.25 -50.49
C SER A 114 -26.49 -15.63 -50.61
N ARG A 115 -27.33 -16.67 -50.70
CA ARG A 115 -26.89 -18.01 -51.11
C ARG A 115 -26.58 -17.94 -52.61
N GLY A 116 -25.30 -18.08 -52.97
CA GLY A 116 -24.90 -18.32 -54.35
C GLY A 116 -25.50 -19.63 -54.84
N ALA A 117 -26.32 -19.55 -55.88
CA ALA A 117 -26.75 -20.69 -56.69
C ALA A 117 -25.56 -21.21 -57.49
N ARG A 118 -25.47 -22.54 -57.61
CA ARG A 118 -24.57 -23.23 -58.54
C ARG A 118 -25.13 -23.19 -59.95
#